data_AF-A0A0R2KK75-F1
#
_entry.id   AF-A0A0R2KK75-F1
#
_cell.length_a   1.000
_cell.length_b   1.000
_cell.length_c   1.000
_cell.angle_alpha   90.00
_cell.angle_beta   90.00
_cell.angle_gamma   90.00
#
_symmetry.space_group_name_H-M   'P 1'
#
loop_
_entity.id
_entity.type
_entity.pdbx_description
1 polymer ?
#
loop_
_entity_poly.entity_id
_entity_poly.type
_entity_poly.pdbx_seq_one_letter_code
_entity_poly.pdbx_strand_id
1 'polypeptide(L)'
;MIFLNASVVTPEYLSEARAAGVDFSEDKVALIYNFYPHTDTGMAWSDLLRRNRALKGEGLNTGVFVAGDVLKRFPMYEGLPTVEKHRGMNPYVAAVQLIHEAGVDNVFIGDSQASVQSLKYITEYQQKHVMCIPCQLLTEYEYLYNEEIGVRADQPEKLVRLLVARKPGVAVQHTLDRRRGSIVMQNRLAQRYSGEVYLIKKNLPFEARSNVIGFVSPEYVDLLDQIDAGVKVKFVGE
;
A
#
# COMPACT_ATOMS: atom_id res chain seq x y z
N MET A 1 -12.04 6.34 26.10
CA MET A 1 -11.91 6.81 24.71
C MET A 1 -13.30 6.98 24.10
N ILE A 2 -13.54 8.10 23.45
CA ILE A 2 -14.77 8.45 22.72
C ILE A 2 -14.46 8.37 21.21
N PHE A 3 -15.43 7.91 20.43
CA PHE A 3 -15.32 7.87 18.97
C PHE A 3 -16.30 8.86 18.34
N LEU A 4 -15.78 9.82 17.58
CA LEU A 4 -16.58 10.76 16.81
C LEU A 4 -16.64 10.32 15.34
N ASN A 5 -17.71 10.69 14.64
CA ASN A 5 -17.86 10.35 13.23
C ASN A 5 -17.06 11.32 12.33
N ALA A 6 -15.92 10.85 11.83
CA ALA A 6 -15.04 11.61 10.94
C ALA A 6 -15.70 12.00 9.61
N SER A 7 -16.73 11.26 9.16
CA SER A 7 -17.43 11.52 7.91
C SER A 7 -18.31 12.78 7.96
N VAL A 8 -18.72 13.24 9.15
CA VAL A 8 -19.69 14.34 9.30
C VAL A 8 -19.29 15.41 10.32
N VAL A 9 -18.30 15.16 11.17
CA VAL A 9 -17.81 16.15 12.14
C VAL A 9 -17.39 17.44 11.44
N THR A 10 -17.62 18.58 12.10
CA THR A 10 -17.23 19.91 11.59
C THR A 10 -16.19 20.56 12.50
N PRO A 11 -15.36 21.48 11.98
CA PRO A 11 -14.40 22.24 12.78
C PRO A 11 -15.08 23.04 13.91
N GLU A 12 -16.28 23.57 13.68
CA GLU A 12 -17.03 24.35 14.67
C GLU A 12 -17.40 23.48 15.87
N TYR A 13 -17.90 22.26 15.62
CA TYR A 13 -18.23 21.31 16.68
C TYR A 13 -16.99 20.91 17.50
N LEU A 14 -15.86 20.65 16.83
CA LEU A 14 -14.60 20.32 17.50
C LEU A 14 -14.11 21.50 18.36
N SER A 15 -14.20 22.72 17.84
CA SER A 15 -13.82 23.94 18.57
C SER A 15 -14.70 24.18 19.79
N GLU A 16 -16.02 23.98 19.66
CA GLU A 16 -16.97 24.11 20.78
C GLU A 16 -16.67 23.08 21.88
N ALA A 17 -16.44 21.81 21.49
CA ALA A 17 -16.09 20.75 22.42
C ALA A 17 -14.78 21.05 23.17
N ARG A 18 -13.75 21.53 22.46
CA ARG A 18 -12.48 21.95 23.10
C ARG A 18 -12.71 23.10 24.09
N ALA A 19 -13.51 24.11 23.72
CA ALA A 19 -13.84 25.23 24.60
C ALA A 19 -14.62 24.79 25.85
N ALA A 20 -15.42 23.72 25.73
CA ALA A 20 -16.12 23.09 26.84
C ALA A 20 -15.22 22.17 27.71
N GLY A 21 -13.92 22.08 27.42
CA GLY A 21 -12.95 21.32 28.20
C GLY A 21 -12.84 19.84 27.81
N VAL A 22 -13.34 19.45 26.64
CA VAL A 22 -13.13 18.08 26.13
C VAL A 22 -11.66 17.89 25.78
N ASP A 23 -11.06 16.84 26.35
CA ASP A 23 -9.68 16.42 26.07
C ASP A 23 -9.64 15.56 24.80
N PHE A 24 -8.93 16.05 23.79
CA PHE A 24 -8.75 15.41 22.49
C PHE A 24 -7.39 14.70 22.36
N SER A 25 -6.73 14.39 23.47
CA SER A 25 -5.56 13.51 23.43
C SER A 25 -5.91 12.16 22.82
N GLU A 26 -4.92 11.54 22.20
CA GLU A 26 -5.08 10.32 21.39
C GLU A 26 -5.70 9.13 22.13
N ASP A 27 -5.54 9.06 23.46
CA ASP A 27 -6.11 8.03 24.33
C ASP A 27 -7.54 8.35 24.82
N LYS A 28 -8.03 9.56 24.54
CA LYS A 28 -9.33 10.07 24.98
C LYS A 28 -10.33 10.19 23.83
N VAL A 29 -9.92 10.67 22.65
CA VAL A 29 -10.81 10.83 21.49
C VAL A 29 -10.15 10.34 20.21
N ALA A 30 -10.90 9.57 19.42
CA ALA A 30 -10.54 9.20 18.05
C ALA A 30 -11.70 9.49 17.10
N LEU A 31 -11.40 9.71 15.81
CA LEU A 31 -12.41 9.95 14.79
C LEU A 31 -12.46 8.78 13.82
N ILE A 32 -13.61 8.13 13.72
CA ILE A 32 -13.79 6.97 12.85
C ILE A 32 -14.68 7.38 11.68
N TYR A 33 -14.20 7.12 10.46
CA TYR A 33 -15.00 7.28 9.25
C TYR A 33 -16.05 6.17 9.14
N ASN A 34 -17.19 6.49 8.53
CA ASN A 34 -18.17 5.47 8.18
C ASN A 34 -17.60 4.44 7.19
N PHE A 35 -18.13 3.22 7.23
CA PHE A 35 -18.10 2.29 6.11
C PHE A 35 -19.40 2.38 5.31
N TYR A 36 -19.37 1.92 4.05
CA TYR A 36 -20.49 2.08 3.12
C TYR A 36 -20.89 0.72 2.51
N PRO A 37 -21.96 0.07 3.01
CA PRO A 37 -22.38 -1.25 2.55
C PRO A 37 -22.92 -1.31 1.14
N HIS A 38 -23.40 -0.19 0.60
CA HIS A 38 -23.96 -0.13 -0.74
C HIS A 38 -22.87 0.34 -1.73
N THR A 39 -22.69 -0.41 -2.82
CA THR A 39 -21.83 -0.05 -3.94
C THR A 39 -22.15 1.34 -4.47
N ASP A 40 -21.13 2.07 -4.91
CA ASP A 40 -21.18 3.45 -5.41
C ASP A 40 -21.52 4.53 -4.37
N THR A 41 -21.62 4.19 -3.08
CA THR A 41 -21.94 5.15 -1.99
C THR A 41 -20.76 5.51 -1.09
N GLY A 42 -19.61 4.87 -1.28
CA GLY A 42 -18.39 5.15 -0.55
C GLY A 42 -17.86 6.56 -0.78
N MET A 43 -17.06 7.04 0.18
CA MET A 43 -16.45 8.36 0.08
C MET A 43 -15.51 8.44 -1.12
N ALA A 44 -15.52 9.57 -1.82
CA ALA A 44 -14.53 9.85 -2.85
C ALA A 44 -13.12 9.98 -2.25
N TRP A 45 -12.10 9.50 -2.96
CA TRP A 45 -10.71 9.56 -2.51
C TRP A 45 -10.24 10.97 -2.15
N SER A 46 -10.59 11.95 -3.00
CA SER A 46 -10.25 13.36 -2.80
C SER A 46 -10.89 13.97 -1.55
N ASP A 47 -12.10 13.52 -1.19
CA ASP A 47 -12.79 13.99 0.00
C ASP A 47 -12.16 13.44 1.28
N LEU A 48 -11.76 12.16 1.26
CA LEU A 48 -11.00 11.58 2.37
C LEU A 48 -9.68 12.34 2.57
N LEU A 49 -8.88 12.52 1.52
CA LEU A 49 -7.60 13.22 1.59
C LEU A 49 -7.75 14.64 2.17
N ARG A 50 -8.76 15.39 1.69
CA ARG A 50 -9.02 16.75 2.18
C ARG A 50 -9.41 16.77 3.65
N ARG A 51 -10.36 15.91 4.05
CA ARG A 51 -10.87 15.84 5.43
C ARG A 51 -9.79 15.34 6.39
N ASN A 52 -9.09 14.27 6.04
CA ASN A 52 -8.09 13.68 6.93
C ASN A 52 -6.93 14.65 7.15
N ARG A 53 -6.49 15.37 6.11
CA ARG A 53 -5.48 16.44 6.27
C ARG A 53 -5.90 17.51 7.28
N ALA A 54 -7.16 17.94 7.26
CA ALA A 54 -7.66 18.92 8.23
C ALA A 54 -7.65 18.36 9.66
N LEU A 55 -8.15 17.13 9.85
CA LEU A 55 -8.15 16.47 11.16
C LEU A 55 -6.73 16.22 11.69
N LYS A 56 -5.79 15.77 10.85
CA LYS A 56 -4.37 15.62 11.21
C LYS A 56 -3.73 16.95 11.56
N GLY A 57 -4.11 18.04 10.89
CA GLY A 57 -3.66 19.40 11.21
C GLY A 57 -4.07 19.87 12.62
N GLU A 58 -5.14 19.29 13.18
CA GLU A 58 -5.57 19.51 14.56
C GLU A 58 -4.98 18.50 15.57
N GLY A 59 -4.05 17.64 15.14
CA GLY A 59 -3.46 16.60 15.97
C GLY A 59 -4.42 15.47 16.32
N LEU A 60 -5.47 15.26 15.53
CA LEU A 60 -6.48 14.24 15.81
C LEU A 60 -6.16 12.91 15.16
N ASN A 61 -6.45 11.82 15.87
CA ASN A 61 -6.30 10.46 15.35
C ASN A 61 -7.52 9.99 14.59
N THR A 62 -7.29 9.36 13.44
CA THR A 62 -8.35 8.88 12.56
C THR A 62 -8.31 7.38 12.29
N GLY A 63 -9.50 6.84 12.04
CA GLY A 63 -9.71 5.43 11.71
C GLY A 63 -10.58 5.27 10.47
N VAL A 64 -10.18 4.39 9.56
CA VAL A 64 -10.89 4.12 8.30
C VAL A 64 -11.14 2.63 8.11
N PHE A 65 -12.16 2.29 7.33
CA PHE A 65 -12.48 0.90 6.99
C PHE A 65 -11.95 0.51 5.61
N VAL A 66 -11.36 -0.68 5.53
CA VAL A 66 -11.09 -1.42 4.29
C VAL A 66 -11.99 -2.65 4.22
N ALA A 67 -12.34 -3.08 3.01
CA ALA A 67 -13.18 -4.27 2.83
C ALA A 67 -12.37 -5.55 3.12
N GLY A 68 -12.95 -6.51 3.84
CA GLY A 68 -12.31 -7.82 4.06
C GLY A 68 -12.37 -8.71 2.82
N ASP A 69 -11.43 -9.63 2.66
CA ASP A 69 -11.23 -10.47 1.46
C ASP A 69 -11.67 -11.94 1.63
N VAL A 70 -12.17 -12.34 2.81
CA VAL A 70 -12.60 -13.74 3.07
C VAL A 70 -14.11 -13.89 3.17
N LEU A 71 -14.73 -13.17 4.11
CA LEU A 71 -16.17 -13.26 4.34
C LEU A 71 -16.77 -11.86 4.42
N LYS A 72 -17.40 -11.46 3.30
CA LYS A 72 -18.14 -10.21 3.20
C LYS A 72 -19.37 -10.23 4.13
N ARG A 73 -19.76 -9.08 4.66
CA ARG A 73 -20.84 -9.01 5.66
C ARG A 73 -22.24 -9.09 5.01
N PHE A 74 -23.12 -9.91 5.60
CA PHE A 74 -24.56 -9.95 5.30
C PHE A 74 -25.22 -8.58 5.57
N PRO A 75 -26.25 -8.15 4.80
CA PRO A 75 -26.93 -8.87 3.71
C PRO A 75 -26.34 -8.65 2.32
N MET A 76 -25.56 -7.58 2.11
CA MET A 76 -25.19 -7.15 0.77
C MET A 76 -24.01 -7.91 0.19
N TYR A 77 -23.04 -8.32 1.02
CA TYR A 77 -21.79 -8.96 0.58
C TYR A 77 -20.93 -8.10 -0.39
N GLU A 78 -21.21 -6.78 -0.48
CA GLU A 78 -20.56 -5.84 -1.40
C GLU A 78 -19.27 -5.21 -0.83
N GLY A 79 -18.79 -5.70 0.32
CA GLY A 79 -17.66 -5.14 1.04
C GLY A 79 -17.99 -3.86 1.80
N LEU A 80 -17.25 -3.62 2.87
CA LEU A 80 -17.47 -2.49 3.78
C LEU A 80 -16.28 -1.51 3.83
N PRO A 81 -15.91 -0.86 2.71
CA PRO A 81 -14.87 0.17 2.71
C PRO A 81 -15.42 1.53 3.16
N THR A 82 -14.51 2.42 3.57
CA THR A 82 -14.79 3.86 3.67
C THR A 82 -14.72 4.54 2.30
N VAL A 83 -13.74 4.19 1.47
CA VAL A 83 -13.49 4.81 0.16
C VAL A 83 -13.98 3.90 -0.97
N GLU A 84 -14.73 4.44 -1.91
CA GLU A 84 -15.38 3.63 -2.95
C GLU A 84 -14.37 2.90 -3.86
N LYS A 85 -13.28 3.57 -4.27
CA LYS A 85 -12.24 2.95 -5.11
C LYS A 85 -11.54 1.75 -4.45
N HIS A 86 -11.74 1.52 -3.14
CA HIS A 86 -11.17 0.40 -2.40
C HIS A 86 -12.11 -0.80 -2.25
N ARG A 87 -13.35 -0.74 -2.74
CA ARG A 87 -14.37 -1.79 -2.51
C ARG A 87 -13.95 -3.20 -2.95
N GLY A 88 -13.34 -3.29 -4.13
CA GLY A 88 -12.82 -4.53 -4.71
C GLY A 88 -11.32 -4.72 -4.54
N MET A 89 -10.64 -3.79 -3.84
CA MET A 89 -9.20 -3.85 -3.66
C MET A 89 -8.85 -4.82 -2.53
N ASN A 90 -7.70 -5.49 -2.65
CA ASN A 90 -7.16 -6.28 -1.55
C ASN A 90 -7.01 -5.38 -0.30
N PRO A 91 -7.46 -5.81 0.90
CA PRO A 91 -7.46 -4.99 2.11
C PRO A 91 -6.08 -4.45 2.47
N TYR A 92 -5.02 -5.23 2.22
CA TYR A 92 -3.65 -4.80 2.47
C TYR A 92 -3.25 -3.64 1.55
N VAL A 93 -3.57 -3.74 0.25
CA VAL A 93 -3.25 -2.69 -0.73
C VAL A 93 -3.99 -1.40 -0.42
N ALA A 94 -5.29 -1.50 -0.09
CA ALA A 94 -6.09 -0.35 0.34
C ALA A 94 -5.54 0.29 1.62
N ALA A 95 -5.19 -0.54 2.62
CA ALA A 95 -4.63 -0.09 3.89
C ALA A 95 -3.31 0.67 3.70
N VAL A 96 -2.38 0.13 2.89
CA VAL A 96 -1.11 0.80 2.60
C VAL A 96 -1.34 2.16 1.96
N GLN A 97 -2.23 2.25 0.96
CA GLN A 97 -2.54 3.54 0.33
C GLN A 97 -3.16 4.53 1.31
N LEU A 98 -4.09 4.09 2.17
CA LEU A 98 -4.73 4.96 3.17
C LEU A 98 -3.70 5.49 4.18
N ILE A 99 -2.84 4.63 4.69
CA ILE A 99 -1.80 5.03 5.66
C ILE A 99 -0.80 5.98 4.99
N HIS A 100 -0.29 5.59 3.82
CA HIS A 100 0.79 6.29 3.14
C HIS A 100 0.37 7.63 2.53
N GLU A 101 -0.72 7.66 1.75
CA GLU A 101 -1.16 8.88 1.06
C GLU A 101 -2.09 9.75 1.91
N ALA A 102 -3.00 9.13 2.68
CA ALA A 102 -3.99 9.88 3.45
C ALA A 102 -3.53 10.19 4.88
N GLY A 103 -2.53 9.48 5.41
CA GLY A 103 -2.04 9.68 6.78
C GLY A 103 -3.07 9.26 7.83
N VAL A 104 -3.82 8.18 7.58
CA VAL A 104 -4.72 7.60 8.58
C VAL A 104 -3.91 6.81 9.61
N ASP A 105 -4.36 6.83 10.87
CA ASP A 105 -3.63 6.19 11.96
C ASP A 105 -4.08 4.73 12.17
N ASN A 106 -5.38 4.47 11.99
CA ASN A 106 -5.98 3.19 12.27
C ASN A 106 -6.73 2.65 11.04
N VAL A 107 -6.57 1.35 10.80
CA VAL A 107 -7.28 0.63 9.73
C VAL A 107 -8.15 -0.45 10.36
N PHE A 108 -9.43 -0.40 10.03
CA PHE A 108 -10.43 -1.39 10.43
C PHE A 108 -10.75 -2.30 9.26
N ILE A 109 -10.91 -3.59 9.53
CA ILE A 109 -11.55 -4.50 8.56
C ILE A 109 -13.06 -4.32 8.73
N GLY A 110 -13.74 -3.82 7.70
CA GLY A 110 -15.17 -3.54 7.78
C GLY A 110 -16.02 -4.82 7.73
N ASP A 111 -15.62 -5.78 6.90
CA ASP A 111 -16.30 -7.06 6.76
C ASP A 111 -15.98 -8.04 7.90
N SER A 112 -16.68 -9.17 7.94
CA SER A 112 -16.55 -10.15 9.02
C SER A 112 -15.13 -10.72 9.13
N GLN A 113 -14.44 -10.92 8.00
CA GLN A 113 -13.10 -11.50 7.97
C GLN A 113 -12.24 -10.95 6.84
N ALA A 114 -10.98 -10.66 7.17
CA ALA A 114 -9.89 -10.59 6.22
C ALA A 114 -8.99 -11.83 6.40
N SER A 115 -8.22 -12.17 5.37
CA SER A 115 -7.28 -13.27 5.36
C SER A 115 -6.18 -13.00 6.38
N VAL A 116 -5.73 -14.05 7.06
CA VAL A 116 -4.60 -13.97 8.00
C VAL A 116 -3.36 -13.39 7.30
N GLN A 117 -3.21 -13.68 6.01
CA GLN A 117 -2.15 -13.14 5.18
C GLN A 117 -2.23 -11.62 5.05
N SER A 118 -3.40 -11.07 4.69
CA SER A 118 -3.63 -9.63 4.61
C SER A 118 -3.39 -8.95 5.97
N LEU A 119 -3.87 -9.54 7.07
CA LEU A 119 -3.64 -9.01 8.43
C LEU A 119 -2.15 -8.97 8.78
N LYS A 120 -1.40 -10.02 8.43
CA LYS A 120 0.06 -10.08 8.65
C LYS A 120 0.78 -8.99 7.86
N TYR A 121 0.43 -8.80 6.59
CA TYR A 121 1.04 -7.77 5.75
C TYR A 121 0.74 -6.35 6.22
N ILE A 122 -0.51 -6.07 6.62
CA ILE A 122 -0.89 -4.78 7.22
C ILE A 122 -0.06 -4.51 8.48
N THR A 123 0.03 -5.50 9.36
CA THR A 123 0.79 -5.38 10.62
C THR A 123 2.27 -5.12 10.37
N GLU A 124 2.87 -5.85 9.41
CA GLU A 124 4.28 -5.70 9.09
C GLU A 124 4.59 -4.31 8.50
N TYR A 125 3.70 -3.79 7.66
CA TYR A 125 3.82 -2.44 7.14
C TYR A 125 3.71 -1.38 8.25
N GLN A 126 2.70 -1.47 9.12
CA GLN A 126 2.49 -0.49 10.20
C GLN A 126 3.63 -0.48 11.23
N GLN A 127 4.22 -1.64 11.54
CA GLN A 127 5.24 -1.75 12.58
C GLN A 127 6.66 -1.53 12.08
N LYS A 128 6.95 -1.87 10.82
CA LYS A 128 8.32 -1.94 10.30
C LYS A 128 8.54 -1.17 9.00
N HIS A 129 7.49 -0.60 8.41
CA HIS A 129 7.52 -0.04 7.05
C HIS A 129 8.05 -1.03 5.99
N VAL A 130 7.73 -2.31 6.16
CA VAL A 130 8.02 -3.36 5.19
C VAL A 130 6.78 -3.60 4.33
N MET A 131 6.91 -3.41 3.02
CA MET A 131 5.89 -3.81 2.06
C MET A 131 6.15 -5.22 1.55
N CYS A 132 5.24 -6.14 1.87
CA CYS A 132 5.26 -7.49 1.35
C CYS A 132 4.68 -7.49 -0.07
N ILE A 133 5.44 -7.99 -1.04
CA ILE A 133 5.07 -8.02 -2.45
C ILE A 133 4.93 -9.48 -2.88
N PRO A 134 3.71 -10.05 -2.86
CA PRO A 134 3.43 -11.33 -3.48
C PRO A 134 3.79 -11.30 -4.96
N CYS A 135 4.60 -12.26 -5.38
CA CYS A 135 5.11 -12.32 -6.74
C CYS A 135 5.59 -13.72 -7.10
N GLN A 136 5.71 -13.94 -8.41
CA GLN A 136 6.40 -15.11 -8.97
C GLN A 136 7.75 -14.67 -9.53
N LEU A 137 8.82 -15.29 -9.06
CA LEU A 137 10.17 -15.18 -9.59
C LEU A 137 10.51 -16.44 -10.38
N LEU A 138 11.38 -16.31 -11.39
CA LEU A 138 11.99 -17.50 -12.00
C LEU A 138 12.88 -18.19 -10.97
N THR A 139 12.97 -19.52 -11.05
CA THR A 139 13.59 -20.38 -10.03
C THR A 139 15.00 -19.92 -9.61
N GLU A 140 15.82 -19.44 -10.55
CA GLU A 140 17.17 -18.98 -10.26
C GLU A 140 17.25 -17.65 -9.47
N TYR A 141 16.13 -16.95 -9.30
CA TYR A 141 16.01 -15.69 -8.55
C TYR A 141 15.20 -15.82 -7.25
N GLU A 142 14.73 -17.02 -6.90
CA GLU A 142 13.95 -17.26 -5.67
C GLU A 142 14.75 -16.94 -4.39
N TYR A 143 16.08 -16.82 -4.47
CA TYR A 143 16.91 -16.33 -3.37
C TYR A 143 16.58 -14.90 -2.92
N LEU A 144 15.80 -14.14 -3.70
CA LEU A 144 15.31 -12.81 -3.33
C LEU A 144 14.06 -12.87 -2.44
N TYR A 145 13.41 -14.03 -2.29
CA TYR A 145 12.24 -14.16 -1.44
C TYR A 145 12.60 -13.98 0.03
N ASN A 146 11.66 -13.38 0.77
CA ASN A 146 11.71 -13.15 2.22
C ASN A 146 12.86 -12.26 2.72
N GLU A 147 13.64 -11.67 1.82
CA GLU A 147 14.64 -10.64 2.14
C GLU A 147 13.98 -9.26 2.32
N GLU A 148 14.38 -8.51 3.34
CA GLU A 148 13.99 -7.11 3.51
C GLU A 148 14.93 -6.19 2.72
N ILE A 149 14.50 -5.79 1.52
CA ILE A 149 15.34 -5.07 0.56
C ILE A 149 15.04 -3.57 0.64
N GLY A 150 16.07 -2.77 0.93
CA GLY A 150 15.95 -1.31 0.94
C GLY A 150 15.68 -0.73 -0.46
N VAL A 151 15.10 0.46 -0.48
CA VAL A 151 14.79 1.21 -1.71
C VAL A 151 15.75 2.40 -1.81
N ARG A 152 16.27 2.69 -3.01
CA ARG A 152 17.15 3.87 -3.19
C ARG A 152 16.40 5.18 -2.89
N ALA A 153 17.11 6.22 -2.47
CA ALA A 153 16.50 7.54 -2.26
C ALA A 153 16.15 8.27 -3.57
N ASP A 154 16.96 8.08 -4.62
CA ASP A 154 16.82 8.72 -5.94
C ASP A 154 15.90 7.91 -6.88
N GLN A 155 14.60 7.87 -6.56
CA GLN A 155 13.64 7.09 -7.34
C GLN A 155 13.19 7.80 -8.62
N PRO A 156 13.30 7.16 -9.80
CA PRO A 156 12.66 7.66 -11.00
C PRO A 156 11.15 7.42 -10.94
N GLU A 157 10.38 8.25 -11.64
CA GLU A 157 8.91 8.19 -11.62
C GLU A 157 8.32 6.84 -12.06
N LYS A 158 9.01 6.12 -12.96
CA LYS A 158 8.45 4.96 -13.69
C LYS A 158 8.87 3.60 -13.13
N LEU A 159 9.84 3.54 -12.23
CA LEU A 159 10.33 2.28 -11.65
C LEU A 159 10.88 2.50 -10.24
N VAL A 160 10.88 1.44 -9.44
CA VAL A 160 11.53 1.41 -8.13
C VAL A 160 12.89 0.73 -8.27
N ARG A 161 13.95 1.36 -7.78
CA ARG A 161 15.30 0.79 -7.72
C ARG A 161 15.57 0.21 -6.34
N LEU A 162 15.86 -1.09 -6.28
CA LEU A 162 16.13 -1.83 -5.05
C LEU A 162 17.63 -1.87 -4.72
N LEU A 163 17.95 -1.88 -3.43
CA LEU A 163 19.31 -2.00 -2.90
C LEU A 163 19.68 -3.48 -2.72
N VAL A 164 19.97 -4.15 -3.84
CA VAL A 164 20.42 -5.56 -3.87
C VAL A 164 21.93 -5.61 -4.13
N ALA A 165 22.60 -6.63 -3.58
CA ALA A 165 24.00 -6.90 -3.88
C ALA A 165 24.20 -7.10 -5.39
N ARG A 166 25.13 -6.34 -5.98
CA ARG A 166 25.35 -6.37 -7.43
C ARG A 166 25.95 -7.69 -7.88
N LYS A 167 25.41 -8.22 -8.99
CA LYS A 167 25.94 -9.38 -9.71
C LYS A 167 26.53 -8.94 -11.05
N PRO A 168 27.87 -8.85 -11.19
CA PRO A 168 28.48 -8.52 -12.46
C PRO A 168 28.28 -9.65 -13.49
N GLY A 169 28.20 -9.29 -14.77
CA GLY A 169 28.19 -10.28 -15.86
C GLY A 169 26.91 -11.10 -16.02
N VAL A 170 25.78 -10.65 -15.46
CA VAL A 170 24.47 -11.32 -15.60
C VAL A 170 24.19 -11.61 -17.08
N ALA A 171 23.84 -12.86 -17.41
CA ALA A 171 23.59 -13.27 -18.79
C ALA A 171 22.39 -12.54 -19.38
N VAL A 172 22.39 -12.34 -20.70
CA VAL A 172 21.23 -11.79 -21.41
C VAL A 172 20.21 -12.92 -21.56
N GLN A 173 19.06 -12.79 -20.89
CA GLN A 173 18.00 -13.80 -20.86
C GLN A 173 16.65 -13.12 -20.62
N HIS A 174 15.55 -13.68 -21.11
CA HIS A 174 14.20 -13.16 -20.85
C HIS A 174 14.07 -11.63 -21.02
N THR A 175 14.72 -11.10 -22.07
CA THR A 175 14.56 -9.69 -22.46
C THR A 175 13.19 -9.54 -23.10
N LEU A 176 12.21 -9.14 -22.28
CA LEU A 176 10.81 -9.03 -22.64
C LEU A 176 10.33 -7.58 -22.45
N ASP A 177 9.09 -7.31 -22.84
CA ASP A 177 8.42 -6.07 -22.52
C ASP A 177 8.34 -5.86 -20.99
N ARG A 178 8.68 -4.66 -20.55
CA ARG A 178 8.68 -4.27 -19.14
C ARG A 178 7.35 -3.61 -18.81
N ARG A 179 6.37 -4.45 -18.49
CA ARG A 179 5.03 -3.99 -18.11
C ARG A 179 5.00 -3.60 -16.63
N ARG A 180 4.01 -2.79 -16.24
CA ARG A 180 3.74 -2.50 -14.83
C ARG A 180 3.58 -3.82 -14.07
N GLY A 181 4.26 -3.96 -12.93
CA GLY A 181 4.33 -5.20 -12.16
C GLY A 181 5.48 -6.12 -12.53
N SER A 182 6.23 -5.88 -13.61
CA SER A 182 7.45 -6.65 -13.90
C SER A 182 8.53 -6.41 -12.84
N ILE A 183 9.20 -7.49 -12.45
CA ILE A 183 10.42 -7.48 -11.65
C ILE A 183 11.57 -7.74 -12.63
N VAL A 184 12.54 -6.83 -12.69
CA VAL A 184 13.61 -6.90 -13.69
C VAL A 184 14.98 -6.84 -13.06
N MET A 185 15.94 -7.53 -13.67
CA MET A 185 17.35 -7.43 -13.34
C MET A 185 18.13 -6.94 -14.56
N GLN A 186 19.00 -5.95 -14.37
CA GLN A 186 19.88 -5.48 -15.44
C GLN A 186 20.95 -6.53 -15.76
N ASN A 187 21.13 -6.83 -17.04
CA ASN A 187 22.11 -7.80 -17.51
C ASN A 187 23.46 -7.15 -17.88
N ARG A 188 24.40 -7.96 -18.36
CA ARG A 188 25.77 -7.52 -18.72
C ARG A 188 25.82 -6.35 -19.69
N LEU A 189 24.81 -6.17 -20.55
CA LEU A 189 24.77 -5.04 -21.49
C LEU A 189 24.56 -3.70 -20.79
N ALA A 190 24.10 -3.71 -19.52
CA ALA A 190 24.01 -2.54 -18.66
C ALA A 190 25.36 -2.19 -17.98
N GLN A 191 26.45 -2.90 -18.29
CA GLN A 191 27.80 -2.62 -17.78
C GLN A 191 27.83 -2.54 -16.25
N ARG A 192 28.23 -1.38 -15.67
CA ARG A 192 28.31 -1.15 -14.23
C ARG A 192 26.99 -1.32 -13.47
N TYR A 193 25.86 -1.32 -14.19
CA TYR A 193 24.53 -1.53 -13.64
C TYR A 193 24.10 -3.01 -13.65
N SER A 194 24.92 -3.93 -14.18
CA SER A 194 24.65 -5.37 -14.15
C SER A 194 24.31 -5.84 -12.72
N GLY A 195 23.20 -6.54 -12.59
CA GLY A 195 22.68 -7.05 -11.33
C GLY A 195 21.80 -6.07 -10.54
N GLU A 196 21.58 -4.83 -11.00
CA GLU A 196 20.57 -3.97 -10.37
C GLU A 196 19.16 -4.52 -10.60
N VAL A 197 18.34 -4.54 -9.53
CA VAL A 197 16.97 -5.07 -9.55
C VAL A 197 15.98 -3.91 -9.45
N TYR A 198 14.99 -3.89 -10.35
CA TYR A 198 13.94 -2.87 -10.40
C TYR A 198 12.53 -3.46 -10.39
N LEU A 199 11.59 -2.72 -9.80
CA LEU A 199 10.15 -2.95 -9.96
C LEU A 199 9.57 -1.93 -10.93
N ILE A 200 8.84 -2.38 -11.94
CA ILE A 200 8.31 -1.50 -12.98
C ILE A 200 6.95 -0.92 -12.55
N LYS A 201 6.88 0.40 -12.32
CA LYS A 201 5.65 1.11 -11.91
C LYS A 201 4.76 1.50 -13.09
N LYS A 202 5.34 1.79 -14.25
CA LYS A 202 4.62 2.16 -15.47
C LYS A 202 5.15 1.34 -16.64
N ASN A 203 4.31 1.02 -17.62
CA ASN A 203 4.77 0.32 -18.83
C ASN A 203 5.96 1.07 -19.46
N LEU A 204 7.05 0.34 -19.68
CA LEU A 204 8.27 0.83 -20.30
C LEU A 204 8.49 0.14 -21.63
N PRO A 205 9.13 0.82 -22.60
CA PRO A 205 9.49 0.18 -23.86
C PRO A 205 10.48 -0.96 -23.61
N PHE A 206 10.51 -1.90 -24.56
CA PHE A 206 11.52 -2.95 -24.63
C PHE A 206 12.94 -2.36 -24.50
N GLU A 207 13.80 -3.10 -23.81
CA GLU A 207 15.20 -2.74 -23.65
C GLU A 207 16.07 -3.99 -23.45
N ALA A 208 16.98 -4.26 -24.38
CA ALA A 208 17.83 -5.46 -24.38
C ALA A 208 18.74 -5.59 -23.14
N ARG A 209 18.95 -4.51 -22.39
CA ARG A 209 19.79 -4.48 -21.18
C ARG A 209 19.10 -5.05 -19.94
N SER A 210 17.81 -5.38 -20.03
CA SER A 210 16.98 -5.75 -18.89
C SER A 210 16.41 -7.16 -19.08
N ASN A 211 16.66 -8.04 -18.12
CA ASN A 211 15.99 -9.34 -18.03
C ASN A 211 14.73 -9.18 -17.17
N VAL A 212 13.60 -9.73 -17.61
CA VAL A 212 12.46 -9.92 -16.71
C VAL A 212 12.69 -11.19 -15.89
N ILE A 213 12.71 -11.05 -14.57
CA ILE A 213 13.01 -12.13 -13.63
C ILE A 213 11.79 -12.61 -12.85
N GLY A 214 10.65 -11.93 -13.01
CA GLY A 214 9.42 -12.26 -12.33
C GLY A 214 8.34 -11.20 -12.51
N PHE A 215 7.20 -11.44 -11.87
CA PHE A 215 6.02 -10.57 -11.91
C PHE A 215 5.35 -10.49 -10.55
N VAL A 216 5.00 -9.27 -10.14
CA VAL A 216 4.12 -9.02 -9.00
C VAL A 216 2.72 -9.53 -9.32
N SER A 217 2.10 -10.20 -8.36
CA SER A 217 0.77 -10.75 -8.53
C SER A 217 -0.25 -9.62 -8.76
N PRO A 218 -1.21 -9.77 -9.70
CA PRO A 218 -2.01 -8.64 -10.21
C PRO A 218 -2.72 -7.82 -9.13
N GLU A 219 -3.21 -8.46 -8.07
CA GLU A 219 -3.91 -7.82 -6.96
C GLU A 219 -3.03 -6.84 -6.15
N TYR A 220 -1.70 -6.98 -6.23
CA TYR A 220 -0.73 -6.23 -5.43
C TYR A 220 0.05 -5.19 -6.24
N VAL A 221 -0.18 -5.11 -7.55
CA VAL A 221 0.56 -4.21 -8.46
C VAL A 221 0.42 -2.74 -8.06
N ASP A 222 -0.70 -2.33 -7.47
CA ASP A 222 -0.92 -0.95 -7.03
C ASP A 222 -0.12 -0.54 -5.80
N LEU A 223 0.45 -1.50 -5.05
CA LEU A 223 1.42 -1.20 -4.00
C LEU A 223 2.65 -0.47 -4.54
N LEU A 224 3.02 -0.73 -5.80
CA LEU A 224 4.22 -0.13 -6.40
C LEU A 224 4.15 1.40 -6.43
N ASP A 225 2.94 1.97 -6.46
CA ASP A 225 2.76 3.42 -6.40
C ASP A 225 3.10 4.00 -5.01
N GLN A 226 3.00 3.18 -3.97
CA GLN A 226 3.21 3.54 -2.57
C GLN A 226 4.66 3.36 -2.10
N ILE A 227 5.51 2.72 -2.92
CA ILE A 227 6.91 2.50 -2.54
C ILE A 227 7.71 3.81 -2.68
N ASP A 228 8.31 4.23 -1.57
CA ASP A 228 9.26 5.33 -1.46
C ASP A 228 10.59 4.87 -0.82
N ALA A 229 11.47 5.82 -0.50
CA ALA A 229 12.77 5.54 0.10
C ALA A 229 12.71 5.14 1.59
N GLY A 230 11.60 5.41 2.27
CA GLY A 230 11.38 5.04 3.67
C GLY A 230 10.90 3.59 3.85
N VAL A 231 10.49 2.95 2.75
CA VAL A 231 9.95 1.60 2.73
C VAL A 231 11.03 0.57 2.39
N LYS A 232 10.93 -0.61 3.01
CA LYS A 232 11.62 -1.82 2.56
C LYS A 232 10.66 -2.71 1.79
N VAL A 233 11.12 -3.33 0.72
CA VAL A 233 10.37 -4.30 -0.08
C VAL A 233 10.77 -5.70 0.35
N LYS A 234 9.79 -6.58 0.53
CA LYS A 234 10.01 -8.02 0.73
C LYS A 234 9.20 -8.82 -0.28
N PHE A 235 9.88 -9.53 -1.17
CA PHE A 235 9.21 -10.45 -2.09
C PHE A 235 8.70 -11.68 -1.34
N VAL A 236 7.47 -12.10 -1.61
CA VAL A 236 6.88 -13.31 -1.03
C VAL A 236 6.43 -14.21 -2.17
N GLY A 237 6.88 -15.46 -2.17
CA GLY A 237 6.47 -16.44 -3.17
C GLY A 237 5.04 -16.90 -2.96
N GLU A 238 4.33 -17.10 -4.06
CA GLU A 238 3.00 -17.74 -4.12
C GLU A 238 3.10 -19.22 -4.49
#